data_AF-A0AAV5KR08-F1
#
_entry.id   AF-A0AAV5KR08-F1
#
_cell.length_a   1.000
_cell.length_b   1.000
_cell.length_c   1.000
_cell.angle_alpha   90.00
_cell.angle_beta   90.00
_cell.angle_gamma   90.00
#
_symmetry.space_group_name_H-M   'P 1'
#
loop_
_entity.id
_entity.type
_entity.pdbx_description
1 polymer ?
#
loop_
_entity_poly.entity_id
_entity_poly.type
_entity_poly.pdbx_seq_one_letter_code
_entity_poly.pdbx_strand_id
1 'polypeptide(L)'
;MEEKTLEMFEVGTCEDDYRFGFLIGQRFSKLIRSRLERDLILQNQLLPFAGTSQGQQLIEALSQTNQNKFSRYWDELLGTAEGSGVPFLHVMFTVQSIQTVMSLHSVSNA
;
A
#
# COMPACT_ATOMS: atom_id res chain seq x y z
N MET A 1 17.47 12.64 -25.38
CA MET A 1 17.12 11.52 -24.49
C MET A 1 17.85 11.81 -23.19
N GLU A 2 17.17 12.40 -22.20
CA GLU A 2 17.79 12.70 -20.91
C GLU A 2 18.02 11.38 -20.16
N GLU A 3 19.27 11.12 -19.84
CA GLU A 3 19.68 10.01 -19.00
C GLU A 3 19.12 10.27 -17.60
N LYS A 4 18.03 9.58 -17.23
CA LYS A 4 17.37 9.78 -15.94
C LYS A 4 18.29 9.25 -14.85
N THR A 5 19.10 10.13 -14.27
CA THR A 5 19.97 9.80 -13.14
C THR A 5 19.12 9.24 -12.01
N LEU A 6 19.40 7.99 -11.60
CA LEU A 6 18.73 7.39 -10.45
C LEU A 6 19.28 8.07 -9.19
N GLU A 7 18.42 8.83 -8.50
CA GLU A 7 18.78 9.41 -7.20
C GLU A 7 18.89 8.29 -6.16
N MET A 8 20.05 8.20 -5.51
CA MET A 8 20.24 7.34 -4.35
C MET A 8 19.70 8.06 -3.11
N PHE A 9 18.84 7.39 -2.35
CA PHE A 9 18.33 7.89 -1.07
C PHE A 9 18.74 6.94 0.04
N GLU A 10 19.55 7.43 0.97
CA GLU A 10 19.91 6.72 2.19
C GLU A 10 18.95 7.14 3.30
N VAL A 11 18.19 6.16 3.82
CA VAL A 11 17.23 6.39 4.91
C VAL A 11 17.95 6.57 6.27
N GLY A 12 19.22 6.16 6.36
CA GLY A 12 19.99 6.13 7.60
C GLY A 12 19.57 5.00 8.53
N THR A 13 20.04 5.03 9.77
CA THR A 13 19.63 4.08 10.81
C THR A 13 18.17 4.32 11.19
N CYS A 14 17.31 3.33 11.00
CA CYS A 14 15.92 3.36 11.47
C CYS A 14 15.79 2.56 12.77
N GLU A 15 15.05 3.14 13.71
CA GLU A 15 14.81 2.55 15.03
C GLU A 15 13.89 1.33 14.94
N ASP A 16 12.88 1.41 14.07
CA ASP A 16 11.92 0.34 13.78
C ASP A 16 11.42 0.40 12.32
N ASP A 17 10.68 -0.63 11.92
CA ASP A 17 10.16 -0.77 10.55
C ASP A 17 9.10 0.31 10.22
N TYR A 18 8.32 0.75 11.22
CA TYR A 18 7.39 1.88 11.08
C TYR A 18 8.14 3.17 10.71
N ARG A 19 9.22 3.49 11.43
CA ARG A 19 10.02 4.70 11.21
C ARG A 19 10.67 4.68 9.83
N PHE A 20 11.14 3.52 9.40
CA PHE A 20 11.63 3.33 8.03
C PHE A 20 10.53 3.67 7.02
N GLY A 21 9.36 3.07 7.16
CA GLY A 21 8.19 3.36 6.32
C GLY A 21 7.81 4.84 6.32
N PHE A 22 7.80 5.49 7.48
CA PHE A 22 7.48 6.91 7.63
C PHE A 22 8.43 7.80 6.83
N LEU A 23 9.74 7.56 6.91
CA LEU A 23 10.74 8.33 6.18
C LEU A 23 10.62 8.13 4.66
N ILE A 24 10.35 6.90 4.22
CA ILE A 24 10.05 6.60 2.81
C ILE A 24 8.80 7.37 2.37
N GLY A 25 7.71 7.29 3.13
CA GLY A 25 6.47 7.99 2.86
C GLY A 25 6.67 9.51 2.77
N GLN A 26 7.46 10.09 3.67
CA GLN A 26 7.76 11.52 3.66
C GLN A 26 8.56 11.91 2.41
N ARG A 27 9.62 11.16 2.07
CA ARG A 27 10.50 11.41 0.93
C ARG A 27 9.76 11.33 -0.41
N PHE A 28 8.86 10.35 -0.55
CA PHE A 28 8.16 10.06 -1.80
C PHE A 28 6.69 10.49 -1.79
N SER A 29 6.25 11.24 -0.79
CA SER A 29 4.86 11.67 -0.58
C SER A 29 4.16 12.19 -1.85
N LYS A 30 4.82 13.08 -2.61
CA LYS A 30 4.29 13.62 -3.87
C LYS A 30 4.04 12.53 -4.92
N LEU A 31 4.98 11.58 -5.06
CA LEU A 31 4.88 10.49 -6.02
C LEU A 31 3.81 9.48 -5.60
N ILE A 32 3.76 9.14 -4.31
CA ILE A 32 2.77 8.23 -3.75
C ILE A 32 1.36 8.80 -3.94
N ARG A 33 1.10 10.03 -3.50
CA ARG A 33 -0.19 10.72 -3.70
C ARG A 33 -0.59 10.74 -5.17
N SER A 34 0.34 11.18 -6.02
CA SER A 34 0.06 11.29 -7.45
C SER A 34 -0.18 9.94 -8.12
N ARG A 35 0.44 8.85 -7.64
CA ARG A 35 0.13 7.49 -8.13
C ARG A 35 -1.26 7.06 -7.69
N LEU A 36 -1.61 7.26 -6.43
CA LEU A 36 -2.91 6.88 -5.85
C LEU A 36 -4.08 7.64 -6.50
N GLU A 37 -3.92 8.93 -6.75
CA GLU A 37 -4.92 9.77 -7.43
C GLU A 37 -5.17 9.31 -8.87
N ARG A 38 -4.14 8.78 -9.54
CA ARG A 38 -4.21 8.35 -10.95
C ARG A 38 -4.54 6.87 -11.12
N ASP A 39 -4.61 6.10 -10.04
CA ASP A 39 -4.92 4.68 -10.10
C ASP A 39 -6.44 4.47 -10.25
N LEU A 40 -6.88 4.28 -11.50
CA LEU A 40 -8.30 4.13 -11.82
C LEU A 40 -8.93 2.86 -11.19
N ILE A 41 -8.14 1.82 -10.93
CA ILE A 41 -8.66 0.59 -10.30
C ILE A 41 -8.92 0.87 -8.81
N LEU A 42 -7.96 1.52 -8.14
CA LEU A 42 -8.14 1.98 -6.77
C LEU A 42 -9.38 2.88 -6.66
N GLN A 43 -9.43 3.95 -7.45
CA GLN A 43 -10.47 4.96 -7.33
C GLN A 43 -11.87 4.45 -7.70
N ASN A 44 -12.00 3.66 -8.77
CA ASN A 44 -13.30 3.32 -9.33
C ASN A 44 -13.80 1.92 -8.96
N GLN A 45 -12.94 1.06 -8.39
CA GLN A 45 -13.32 -0.32 -8.06
C GLN A 45 -13.05 -0.65 -6.59
N LEU A 46 -11.80 -0.52 -6.14
CA LEU A 46 -11.41 -0.98 -4.80
C LEU A 46 -11.98 -0.10 -3.69
N LEU A 47 -11.93 1.23 -3.83
CA LEU A 47 -12.50 2.15 -2.83
C LEU A 47 -14.04 2.03 -2.76
N PRO A 48 -14.79 1.99 -3.88
CA PRO A 48 -16.23 1.70 -3.82
C PRO A 48 -16.55 0.35 -3.19
N PHE A 49 -15.79 -0.70 -3.54
CA PHE A 49 -15.97 -2.02 -2.94
C PHE A 49 -15.72 -2.01 -1.42
N ALA A 50 -14.69 -1.29 -0.96
CA ALA A 50 -14.38 -1.13 0.46
C ALA A 50 -15.49 -0.46 1.27
N GLY A 51 -16.38 0.30 0.61
CA GLY A 51 -17.57 0.88 1.24
C GLY A 51 -18.73 -0.10 1.44
N THR A 52 -18.69 -1.29 0.81
CA THR A 52 -19.75 -2.31 0.95
C THR A 52 -19.55 -3.14 2.21
N SER A 53 -20.62 -3.72 2.76
CA SER A 53 -20.52 -4.60 3.94
C SER A 53 -19.61 -5.81 3.70
N GLN A 54 -19.68 -6.42 2.52
CA GLN A 54 -18.81 -7.53 2.14
C GLN A 54 -17.35 -7.09 2.03
N GLY A 55 -17.10 -5.94 1.43
CA GLY A 55 -15.75 -5.38 1.31
C GLY A 55 -15.13 -5.08 2.67
N GLN A 56 -15.89 -4.46 3.59
CA GLN A 56 -15.43 -4.20 4.96
C GLN A 56 -15.04 -5.48 5.70
N GLN A 57 -15.87 -6.52 5.65
CA GLN A 57 -15.58 -7.81 6.27
C GLN A 57 -14.31 -8.46 5.69
N LEU A 58 -14.16 -8.44 4.37
CA LEU A 58 -12.98 -8.99 3.72
C LEU A 58 -11.71 -8.19 4.07
N ILE A 59 -11.79 -6.87 4.06
CA ILE A 59 -10.68 -5.98 4.42
C ILE A 59 -10.25 -6.22 5.86
N GLU A 60 -11.20 -6.35 6.78
CA GLU A 60 -10.92 -6.64 8.18
C GLU A 60 -10.20 -7.99 8.35
N ALA A 61 -10.72 -9.06 7.72
CA ALA A 61 -10.12 -10.39 7.78
C ALA A 61 -8.69 -10.40 7.19
N LEU A 62 -8.48 -9.73 6.06
CA LEU A 62 -7.16 -9.59 5.43
C LEU A 62 -6.21 -8.78 6.32
N SER A 63 -6.69 -7.68 6.91
CA SER A 63 -5.91 -6.82 7.79
C SER A 63 -5.42 -7.58 9.01
N GLN A 64 -6.33 -8.27 9.72
CA GLN A 64 -6.00 -9.08 10.89
C GLN A 64 -5.00 -10.19 10.54
N THR A 65 -5.22 -10.90 9.42
CA THR A 65 -4.33 -11.98 8.98
C THR A 65 -2.92 -11.45 8.68
N ASN A 66 -2.83 -10.35 7.93
CA ASN A 66 -1.56 -9.77 7.52
C ASN A 66 -0.82 -9.11 8.68
N GLN A 67 -1.52 -8.40 9.57
CA GLN A 67 -0.93 -7.82 10.76
C GLN A 67 -0.30 -8.90 11.66
N ASN A 68 -0.97 -10.04 11.82
CA ASN A 68 -0.45 -11.15 12.63
C ASN A 68 0.71 -11.89 11.96
N LYS A 69 0.62 -12.12 10.65
CA LYS A 69 1.61 -12.92 9.91
C LYS A 69 2.84 -12.14 9.46
N PHE A 70 2.67 -10.85 9.19
CA PHE A 70 3.68 -9.96 8.61
C PHE A 70 3.73 -8.62 9.36
N SER A 71 3.76 -8.66 10.70
CA SER A 71 3.70 -7.49 11.58
C SER A 71 4.72 -6.40 11.23
N ARG A 72 5.98 -6.76 11.00
CA ARG A 72 7.05 -5.82 10.63
C ARG A 72 6.75 -5.06 9.34
N TYR A 73 6.27 -5.77 8.33
CA TYR A 73 5.89 -5.18 7.05
C TYR A 73 4.59 -4.36 7.15
N TRP A 74 3.67 -4.80 8.01
CA TRP A 74 2.46 -4.04 8.32
C TRP A 74 2.80 -2.68 8.92
N ASP A 75 3.76 -2.65 9.86
CA ASP A 75 4.26 -1.42 10.49
C ASP A 75 4.94 -0.51 9.45
N GLU A 76 5.74 -1.05 8.54
CA GLU A 76 6.33 -0.30 7.42
C GLU A 76 5.26 0.33 6.50
N LEU A 77 4.21 -0.41 6.14
CA LEU A 77 3.11 0.11 5.34
C LEU A 77 2.35 1.21 6.07
N LEU A 78 2.14 1.04 7.38
CA LEU A 78 1.49 2.03 8.23
C LEU A 78 2.31 3.33 8.27
N GLY A 79 3.61 3.23 8.54
CA GLY A 79 4.53 4.35 8.48
C GLY A 79 4.52 5.03 7.11
N THR A 80 4.56 4.25 6.03
CA THR A 80 4.52 4.78 4.66
C THR A 80 3.26 5.59 4.39
N ALA A 81 2.10 5.10 4.82
CA ALA A 81 0.83 5.81 4.65
C ALA A 81 0.82 7.13 5.41
N GLU A 82 1.22 7.10 6.68
CA GLU A 82 1.26 8.29 7.55
C GLU A 82 2.28 9.32 7.08
N GLY A 83 3.51 8.89 6.77
CA GLY A 83 4.56 9.76 6.23
C GLY A 83 4.19 10.37 4.88
N SER A 84 3.41 9.64 4.06
CA SER A 84 2.88 10.14 2.80
C SER A 84 1.63 11.02 2.99
N GLY A 85 1.01 11.04 4.16
CA GLY A 85 -0.26 11.73 4.42
C GLY A 85 -1.42 11.21 3.59
N VAL A 86 -1.51 9.89 3.39
CA VAL A 86 -2.60 9.23 2.65
C VAL A 86 -3.27 8.17 3.54
N PRO A 87 -4.54 7.80 3.27
CA PRO A 87 -5.20 6.77 4.05
C PRO A 87 -4.47 5.43 3.94
N PHE A 88 -4.28 4.73 5.06
CA PHE A 88 -3.61 3.43 5.09
C PHE A 88 -4.21 2.42 4.11
N LEU A 89 -5.54 2.38 4.00
CA LEU A 89 -6.26 1.51 3.07
C LEU A 89 -5.81 1.69 1.62
N HIS A 90 -5.46 2.92 1.21
CA HIS A 90 -5.00 3.20 -0.15
C HIS A 90 -3.62 2.58 -0.39
N VAL A 91 -2.72 2.68 0.59
CA VAL A 91 -1.41 2.03 0.55
C VAL A 91 -1.57 0.51 0.55
N MET A 92 -2.36 -0.04 1.48
CA MET A 92 -2.64 -1.47 1.57
C MET A 92 -3.11 -2.06 0.23
N PHE A 93 -3.99 -1.36 -0.49
CA PHE A 93 -4.42 -1.76 -1.83
C PHE A 93 -3.31 -1.66 -2.89
N THR A 94 -2.47 -0.64 -2.85
CA THR A 94 -1.39 -0.52 -3.85
C THR A 94 -0.23 -1.49 -3.68
N VAL A 95 0.09 -1.89 -2.45
CA VAL A 95 1.27 -2.74 -2.20
C VAL A 95 0.93 -4.24 -2.13
N GLN A 96 -0.35 -4.63 -2.19
CA GLN A 96 -0.75 -6.06 -2.21
C GLN A 96 -1.66 -6.48 -3.38
N SER A 97 -2.38 -5.58 -4.05
CA SER A 97 -3.51 -6.02 -4.89
C SER A 97 -3.17 -6.49 -6.31
N ILE A 98 -2.01 -6.17 -6.87
CA ILE A 98 -1.70 -6.62 -8.25
C ILE A 98 -1.43 -8.13 -8.30
N GLN A 99 -0.82 -8.72 -7.26
CA GLN A 99 -0.54 -10.16 -7.24
C GLN A 99 -1.78 -10.98 -6.78
N THR A 100 -2.50 -10.51 -5.75
CA THR A 100 -3.56 -11.33 -5.11
C THR A 100 -4.91 -11.30 -5.85
N VAL A 101 -5.28 -10.17 -6.47
CA VAL A 101 -6.56 -10.09 -7.22
C VAL A 101 -6.47 -10.87 -8.54
N MET A 102 -5.29 -10.89 -9.18
CA MET A 102 -5.03 -11.73 -10.36
C MET A 102 -5.01 -13.23 -10.03
N SER A 103 -4.55 -13.61 -8.82
CA SER A 103 -4.60 -15.00 -8.35
C SER A 103 -6.01 -15.48 -7.99
N LEU A 104 -6.92 -14.60 -7.54
CA LEU A 104 -8.30 -15.00 -7.25
C LEU A 104 -9.15 -15.23 -8.51
N HIS A 105 -8.87 -14.53 -9.61
CA HIS A 105 -9.51 -14.83 -10.91
C HIS A 105 -9.03 -16.14 -11.55
N SER A 106 -7.84 -16.64 -11.20
CA SER A 106 -7.33 -17.92 -11.69
C SER A 106 -7.79 -19.13 -10.86
N VAL A 107 -8.25 -18.91 -9.63
CA VAL A 107 -8.83 -19.97 -8.76
C VAL A 107 -10.34 -20.14 -8.97
N SER A 108 -11.05 -19.12 -9.45
CA SER A 108 -12.49 -19.22 -9.72
C SER A 108 -12.86 -19.79 -11.10
N ASN A 109 -11.87 -20.10 -11.94
CA ASN A 109 -12.03 -20.65 -13.29
C ASN A 109 -11.36 -22.02 -13.47
N ALA A 110 -11.12 -22.74 -12.36
CA ALA A 110 -10.60 -24.10 -12.32
C ALA A 110 -11.59 -25.05 -11.64
#